data_AF-A0A9W4GBF8-F1
#
_entry.id   AF-A0A9W4GBF8-F1
#
_cell.length_a   1.000
_cell.length_b   1.000
_cell.length_c   1.000
_cell.angle_alpha   90.00
_cell.angle_beta   90.00
_cell.angle_gamma   90.00
#
_symmetry.space_group_name_H-M   'P 1'
#
loop_
_entity.id
_entity.type
_entity.pdbx_description
1 polymer ?
#
loop_
_entity_poly.entity_id
_entity_poly.type
_entity_poly.pdbx_seq_one_letter_code
_entity_poly.pdbx_strand_id
1 'polypeptide(L)'
;MGIGVKLQKMWQHSDTYKDRLQTMLRGMINQGLGHASGPHSSFIPYHVDAITLQPFGNGWQDEMAMGRVIESVFRSLNNLLEHLHQSFFFYILMQTNRFVSIGTFLPSAMLLGINFTIMAIFLWIKSGTTASSAETASTKDKIPRLALSPDVKEKTLSPDEDGVNVERELFLPLAVVAGVQFLGLLPLYIFNNTSQTLLPFIFVVFAVFSLFLPFMISTILTHYVSLTIQHYQLIKSFSLLLLGLFLSSLATLNFSLAFFVGLFSAPLAFVRPLPHYPKVSLLLAASLHLIAPPTIVALSTWFWGFEIRDILKEAAFGWNVWWMNTQVVVWCVWWPAWLLGMFSLHGKPSSEL
;
A
#
# COMPACT_ATOMS: atom_id res chain seq x y z
N MET A 1 14.41 2.77 43.58
CA MET A 1 13.35 3.47 42.81
C MET A 1 13.82 3.59 41.38
N GLY A 2 13.22 2.85 40.44
CA GLY A 2 13.62 2.89 39.02
C GLY A 2 12.92 4.02 38.28
N ILE A 3 13.62 4.61 37.30
CA ILE A 3 13.02 5.59 36.39
C ILE A 3 12.11 4.81 35.42
N GLY A 4 10.82 5.14 35.42
CA GLY A 4 9.85 4.46 34.56
C GLY A 4 10.13 4.74 33.09
N VAL A 5 10.19 3.68 32.26
CA VAL A 5 10.35 3.81 30.81
C VAL A 5 8.99 3.85 30.15
N LYS A 6 8.78 4.82 29.25
CA LYS A 6 7.59 4.96 28.42
C LYS A 6 7.99 5.05 26.96
N LEU A 7 7.23 4.42 26.08
CA LEU A 7 7.51 4.34 24.64
C LEU A 7 6.55 5.25 23.86
N GLN A 8 6.98 5.73 22.69
CA GLN A 8 6.14 6.45 21.72
C GLN A 8 5.31 7.62 22.33
N LYS A 9 5.90 8.35 23.29
CA LYS A 9 5.26 9.47 24.03
C LYS A 9 3.95 9.07 24.74
N MET A 10 3.80 7.81 25.12
CA MET A 10 2.66 7.32 25.91
C MET A 10 2.96 7.35 27.41
N TRP A 11 2.85 8.53 28.01
CA TRP A 11 3.18 8.78 29.42
C TRP A 11 2.24 8.04 30.38
N GLN A 12 0.97 7.95 30.04
CA GLN A 12 -0.02 7.13 30.73
C GLN A 12 -0.19 5.84 29.94
N HIS A 13 0.31 4.73 30.49
CA HIS A 13 0.20 3.41 29.89
C HIS A 13 -0.09 2.41 31.00
N SER A 14 -1.30 1.85 30.98
CA SER A 14 -1.87 0.97 32.00
C SER A 14 -1.71 -0.52 31.70
N ASP A 15 -1.00 -0.86 30.63
CA ASP A 15 -0.81 -2.23 30.14
C ASP A 15 -2.12 -2.92 29.70
N THR A 16 -3.14 -2.12 29.38
CA THR A 16 -4.37 -2.59 28.76
C THR A 16 -4.16 -2.89 27.28
N TYR A 17 -5.01 -3.76 26.71
CA TYR A 17 -4.96 -4.10 25.28
C TYR A 17 -5.02 -2.85 24.39
N LYS A 18 -5.88 -1.88 24.74
CA LYS A 18 -6.04 -0.61 24.02
C LYS A 18 -4.75 0.22 24.02
N ASP A 19 -4.09 0.34 25.16
CA ASP A 19 -2.84 1.11 25.28
C ASP A 19 -1.71 0.46 24.49
N ARG A 20 -1.62 -0.88 24.50
CA ARG A 20 -0.66 -1.63 23.69
C ARG A 20 -0.89 -1.43 22.20
N LEU A 21 -2.15 -1.52 21.76
CA LEU A 21 -2.52 -1.29 20.36
C LEU A 21 -2.21 0.14 19.92
N GLN A 22 -2.48 1.12 20.77
CA GLN A 22 -2.17 2.52 20.48
C GLN A 22 -0.65 2.77 20.41
N THR A 23 0.14 2.15 21.30
CA THR A 23 1.61 2.21 21.28
C THR A 23 2.14 1.60 19.98
N MET A 24 1.63 0.42 19.63
CA MET A 24 1.96 -0.29 18.41
C MET A 24 1.65 0.56 17.17
N LEU A 25 0.43 1.09 17.07
CA LEU A 25 -0.03 1.89 15.94
C LEU A 25 0.78 3.18 15.78
N ARG A 26 1.08 3.89 16.88
CA ARG A 26 1.95 5.07 16.85
C ARG A 26 3.36 4.74 16.38
N GLY A 27 3.91 3.63 16.88
CA GLY A 27 5.20 3.11 16.43
C GLY A 27 5.20 2.81 14.93
N MET A 28 4.16 2.13 14.45
CA MET A 28 3.99 1.81 13.03
C MET A 28 3.84 3.06 12.17
N ILE A 29 3.08 4.07 12.60
CA ILE A 29 2.95 5.33 11.85
C ILE A 29 4.29 6.05 11.76
N ASN A 30 5.01 6.19 12.87
CA ASN A 30 6.34 6.82 12.89
C ASN A 30 7.34 6.05 12.01
N GLN A 31 7.31 4.72 12.07
CA GLN A 31 8.12 3.84 11.22
C GLN A 31 7.76 3.95 9.74
N GLY A 32 6.47 3.92 9.43
CA GLY A 32 5.95 3.97 8.06
C GLY A 32 6.27 5.30 7.39
N LEU A 33 6.17 6.39 8.14
CA LEU A 33 6.60 7.70 7.65
C LEU A 33 8.11 7.75 7.44
N GLY A 34 8.91 7.09 8.28
CA GLY A 34 10.38 7.06 8.18
C GLY A 34 11.06 8.32 8.74
N HIS A 35 10.34 9.09 9.55
CA HIS A 35 10.82 10.36 10.09
C HIS A 35 11.96 10.15 11.10
N ALA A 36 12.98 11.01 11.06
CA ALA A 36 14.08 11.00 12.03
C ALA A 36 13.53 11.24 13.45
N SER A 37 13.78 10.31 14.38
CA SER A 37 13.28 10.43 15.75
C SER A 37 14.07 11.47 16.56
N GLY A 38 15.33 11.73 16.17
CA GLY A 38 16.18 12.76 16.74
C GLY A 38 17.48 12.94 15.95
N PRO A 39 18.40 13.78 16.45
CA PRO A 39 19.68 14.07 15.79
C PRO A 39 20.50 12.81 15.50
N HIS A 40 20.45 11.81 16.39
CA HIS A 40 21.14 10.53 16.20
C HIS A 40 20.75 9.81 14.90
N SER A 41 19.52 9.97 14.41
CA SER A 41 19.05 9.26 13.22
C SER A 41 19.81 9.65 11.94
N SER A 42 20.40 10.86 11.90
CA SER A 42 21.19 11.32 10.75
C SER A 42 22.55 10.62 10.63
N PHE A 43 23.00 9.95 11.68
CA PHE A 43 24.29 9.25 11.74
C PHE A 43 24.20 7.79 11.28
N ILE A 44 22.99 7.23 11.19
CA ILE A 44 22.74 5.83 10.75
C ILE A 44 23.34 5.55 9.36
N PRO A 45 23.14 6.39 8.33
CA PRO A 45 23.74 6.14 7.01
C PRO A 45 25.28 6.10 7.02
N TYR A 46 25.90 6.79 7.99
CA TYR A 46 27.35 6.84 8.17
C TYR A 46 27.88 5.74 9.09
N HIS A 47 27.03 4.81 9.53
CA HIS A 47 27.40 3.72 10.45
C HIS A 47 28.02 4.24 11.76
N VAL A 48 27.59 5.42 12.20
CA VAL A 48 28.01 6.02 13.47
C VAL A 48 26.93 5.76 14.51
N ASP A 49 27.27 4.95 15.50
CA ASP A 49 26.41 4.65 16.64
C ASP A 49 26.22 5.91 17.51
N ALA A 50 24.99 6.42 17.56
CA ALA A 50 24.66 7.64 18.30
C ALA A 50 23.40 7.44 19.14
N ILE A 51 23.40 8.02 20.35
CA ILE A 51 22.25 8.04 21.25
C ILE A 51 21.96 9.49 21.61
N THR A 52 20.71 9.94 21.39
CA THR A 52 20.28 11.26 21.83
C THR A 52 19.59 11.14 23.20
N LEU A 53 20.13 11.83 24.20
CA LEU A 53 19.47 12.04 25.48
C LEU A 53 18.88 13.46 25.48
N GLN A 54 17.56 13.55 25.60
CA GLN A 54 16.86 14.82 25.66
C GLN A 54 16.01 14.88 26.94
N PRO A 55 16.25 15.83 27.85
CA PRO A 55 15.33 16.08 28.95
C PRO A 55 14.00 16.58 28.39
N PHE A 56 12.88 16.08 28.92
CA PHE A 56 11.54 16.42 28.47
C PHE A 56 10.63 16.73 29.66
N GLY A 57 9.87 17.82 29.57
CA GLY A 57 8.90 18.24 30.60
C GLY A 57 9.20 19.62 31.18
N ASN A 58 8.23 20.15 31.94
CA ASN A 58 8.36 21.41 32.67
C ASN A 58 8.65 21.10 34.13
N GLY A 59 9.84 21.45 34.62
CA GLY A 59 10.23 21.17 36.00
C GLY A 59 11.65 21.64 36.30
N TRP A 60 12.02 21.59 37.58
CA TRP A 60 13.41 21.80 38.01
C TRP A 60 14.27 20.65 37.49
N GLN A 61 15.48 20.98 37.03
CA GLN A 61 16.39 20.01 36.42
C GLN A 61 16.74 18.92 37.44
N ASP A 62 16.18 17.72 37.31
CA ASP A 62 16.61 16.55 38.08
C ASP A 62 17.92 16.02 37.46
N GLU A 63 19.01 16.73 37.74
CA GLU A 63 20.37 16.40 37.32
C GLU A 63 20.75 14.98 37.77
N MET A 64 20.25 14.55 38.93
CA MET A 64 20.55 13.25 39.52
C MET A 64 19.80 12.12 38.80
N ALA A 65 18.57 12.33 38.34
CA ALA A 65 17.92 11.38 37.44
C ALA A 65 18.67 11.28 36.10
N MET A 66 19.09 12.41 35.52
CA MET A 66 19.86 12.39 34.27
C MET A 66 21.19 11.62 34.43
N GLY A 67 21.95 11.90 35.50
CA GLY A 67 23.18 11.19 35.80
C GLY A 67 22.98 9.67 35.96
N ARG A 68 21.92 9.26 36.67
CA ARG A 68 21.56 7.84 36.81
C ARG A 68 21.16 7.18 35.49
N VAL A 69 20.46 7.90 34.61
CA VAL A 69 20.13 7.39 33.26
C VAL A 69 21.41 7.21 32.45
N ILE A 70 22.29 8.21 32.44
CA ILE A 70 23.57 8.14 31.71
C ILE A 70 24.41 6.96 32.20
N GLU A 71 24.65 6.86 33.52
CA GLU A 71 25.41 5.76 34.11
C GLU A 71 24.79 4.39 33.76
N SER A 72 23.46 4.27 33.89
CA SER A 72 22.75 3.02 33.57
C SER A 72 22.87 2.65 32.10
N VAL A 73 22.80 3.63 31.19
CA VAL A 73 22.96 3.42 29.74
C VAL A 73 24.38 2.95 29.44
N PHE A 74 25.41 3.65 29.94
CA PHE A 74 26.80 3.22 29.77
C PHE A 74 27.04 1.82 30.32
N ARG A 75 26.52 1.50 31.50
CA ARG A 75 26.66 0.15 32.08
C ARG A 75 25.97 -0.93 31.23
N SER A 76 24.81 -0.62 30.64
CA SER A 76 24.12 -1.56 29.74
C SER A 76 24.84 -1.75 28.40
N LEU A 77 25.41 -0.67 27.85
CA LEU A 77 26.12 -0.71 26.57
C LEU A 77 27.52 -1.32 26.71
N ASN A 78 28.19 -1.11 27.84
CA ASN A 78 29.51 -1.70 28.11
C ASN A 78 29.47 -3.23 28.14
N ASN A 79 28.28 -3.83 28.26
CA ASN A 79 28.09 -5.27 28.20
C ASN A 79 27.74 -5.79 26.79
N LEU A 80 27.65 -4.90 25.79
CA LEU A 80 27.42 -5.29 24.40
C LEU A 80 28.77 -5.36 23.67
N LEU A 81 29.07 -6.53 23.12
CA LEU A 81 30.24 -6.73 22.25
C LEU A 81 29.96 -6.34 20.80
N GLU A 82 28.69 -6.15 20.46
CA GLU A 82 28.22 -5.84 19.11
C GLU A 82 27.84 -4.36 19.00
N HIS A 83 28.06 -3.80 17.81
CA HIS A 83 27.57 -2.48 17.44
C HIS A 83 26.05 -2.39 17.53
N LEU A 84 25.50 -1.18 17.65
CA LEU A 84 24.06 -0.99 17.69
C LEU A 84 23.45 -1.35 16.34
N HIS A 85 22.93 -2.57 16.22
CA HIS A 85 22.25 -2.99 15.02
C HIS A 85 20.93 -2.24 14.84
N GLN A 86 20.67 -1.81 13.60
CA GLN A 86 19.46 -1.15 13.15
C GLN A 86 18.25 -2.11 13.14
N SER A 87 17.81 -2.55 14.33
CA SER A 87 16.77 -3.57 14.50
C SER A 87 15.34 -2.99 14.57
N PHE A 88 15.16 -1.72 14.18
CA PHE A 88 13.85 -1.06 14.20
C PHE A 88 12.79 -1.77 13.34
N PHE A 89 13.22 -2.51 12.31
CA PHE A 89 12.33 -3.31 11.47
C PHE A 89 12.03 -4.71 12.04
N PHE A 90 12.80 -5.23 13.00
CA PHE A 90 12.59 -6.59 13.51
C PHE A 90 11.58 -6.69 14.65
N TYR A 91 11.27 -5.55 15.30
CA TYR A 91 10.47 -5.53 16.51
C TYR A 91 9.46 -4.39 16.50
N ILE A 92 8.20 -4.70 16.76
CA ILE A 92 7.19 -3.69 17.08
C ILE A 92 7.00 -3.69 18.60
N LEU A 93 7.38 -2.59 19.23
CA LEU A 93 7.28 -2.44 20.67
C LEU A 93 5.84 -2.11 21.09
N MET A 94 5.24 -2.95 21.90
CA MET A 94 3.92 -2.70 22.50
C MET A 94 4.04 -2.09 23.90
N GLN A 95 5.11 -2.45 24.61
CA GLN A 95 5.41 -2.02 25.97
C GLN A 95 6.92 -2.25 26.22
N THR A 96 7.47 -1.64 27.28
CA THR A 96 8.87 -1.81 27.70
C THR A 96 9.34 -3.27 27.75
N ASN A 97 8.47 -4.20 28.17
CA ASN A 97 8.81 -5.62 28.33
C ASN A 97 8.05 -6.54 27.37
N ARG A 98 7.35 -5.99 26.36
CA ARG A 98 6.59 -6.79 25.38
C ARG A 98 6.79 -6.23 23.98
N PHE A 99 7.31 -7.08 23.11
CA PHE A 99 7.49 -6.77 21.71
C PHE A 99 6.90 -7.86 20.84
N VAL A 100 6.55 -7.50 19.62
CA VAL A 100 6.12 -8.41 18.56
C VAL A 100 7.29 -8.58 17.61
N SER A 101 7.72 -9.83 17.39
CA SER A 101 8.86 -10.13 16.52
C SER A 101 8.45 -10.16 15.04
N ILE A 102 9.41 -9.91 14.15
CA ILE A 102 9.24 -9.95 12.69
C ILE A 102 8.49 -11.19 12.20
N GLY A 103 8.82 -12.37 12.73
CA GLY A 103 8.20 -13.63 12.31
C GLY A 103 6.69 -13.68 12.54
N THR A 104 6.16 -12.88 13.47
CA THR A 104 4.73 -12.86 13.79
C THR A 104 3.96 -11.83 12.97
N PHE A 105 4.51 -10.64 12.74
CA PHE A 105 3.79 -9.59 12.01
C PHE A 105 4.07 -9.58 10.51
N LEU A 106 5.27 -9.98 10.05
CA LEU A 106 5.64 -9.94 8.62
C LEU A 106 4.67 -10.73 7.72
N PRO A 107 4.19 -11.93 8.10
CA PRO A 107 3.20 -12.65 7.30
C PRO A 107 1.95 -11.83 7.00
N SER A 108 1.52 -10.92 7.89
CA SER A 108 0.32 -10.11 7.68
C SER A 108 0.45 -9.14 6.48
N ALA A 109 1.60 -8.49 6.31
CA ALA A 109 1.86 -7.64 5.15
C ALA A 109 2.11 -8.47 3.88
N MET A 110 2.76 -9.63 4.01
CA MET A 110 2.95 -10.53 2.87
C MET A 110 1.62 -11.06 2.34
N LEU A 111 0.67 -11.40 3.21
CA LEU A 111 -0.68 -11.81 2.80
C LEU A 111 -1.42 -10.72 2.03
N LEU A 112 -1.25 -9.45 2.43
CA LEU A 112 -1.79 -8.31 1.67
C LEU A 112 -1.16 -8.22 0.27
N GLY A 113 0.17 -8.34 0.15
CA GLY A 113 0.87 -8.35 -1.14
C GLY A 113 0.44 -9.52 -2.05
N ILE A 114 0.36 -10.73 -1.47
CA ILE A 114 -0.01 -11.97 -2.17
C ILE A 114 -1.43 -11.89 -2.75
N ASN A 115 -2.38 -11.25 -2.06
CA ASN A 115 -3.74 -11.06 -2.58
C ASN A 115 -3.74 -10.41 -3.98
N PHE A 116 -2.93 -9.37 -4.18
CA PHE A 116 -2.82 -8.71 -5.48
C PHE A 116 -2.23 -9.61 -6.54
N THR A 117 -1.20 -10.39 -6.20
CA THR A 117 -0.58 -11.38 -7.11
C THR A 117 -1.58 -12.47 -7.52
N ILE A 118 -2.34 -13.02 -6.57
CA ILE A 118 -3.36 -14.04 -6.86
C ILE A 118 -4.44 -13.46 -7.80
N MET A 119 -4.94 -12.26 -7.50
CA MET A 119 -5.93 -11.59 -8.34
C MET A 119 -5.37 -11.28 -9.74
N ALA A 120 -4.10 -10.88 -9.83
CA ALA A 120 -3.43 -10.64 -11.11
C ALA A 120 -3.35 -11.91 -11.96
N ILE A 121 -2.96 -13.05 -11.36
CA ILE A 121 -2.91 -14.35 -12.01
C ILE A 121 -4.32 -14.78 -12.45
N PHE A 122 -5.33 -14.60 -11.60
CA PHE A 122 -6.72 -14.90 -11.95
C PHE A 122 -7.18 -14.11 -13.19
N LEU A 123 -6.90 -12.79 -13.23
CA LEU A 123 -7.24 -11.95 -14.38
C LEU A 123 -6.44 -12.31 -15.64
N TRP A 124 -5.18 -12.71 -15.48
CA TRP A 124 -4.35 -13.20 -16.58
C TRP A 124 -4.91 -14.48 -17.20
N ILE A 125 -5.32 -15.44 -16.38
CA ILE A 125 -5.95 -16.68 -16.85
C ILE A 125 -7.29 -16.35 -17.52
N LYS A 126 -8.13 -15.52 -16.89
CA LYS A 126 -9.43 -15.11 -17.44
C LYS A 126 -9.32 -14.40 -18.79
N SER A 127 -8.25 -13.63 -19.01
CA SER A 127 -8.02 -12.95 -20.30
C SER A 127 -7.72 -13.90 -21.46
N GLY A 128 -7.37 -15.17 -21.17
CA GLY A 128 -7.08 -16.19 -22.17
C GLY A 128 -8.25 -17.14 -22.47
N THR A 129 -9.35 -17.08 -21.71
CA THR A 129 -10.51 -17.95 -21.89
C THR A 129 -11.68 -17.19 -22.53
N THR A 130 -12.21 -17.71 -23.65
CA THR A 130 -13.40 -17.14 -24.31
C THR A 130 -14.63 -17.29 -23.39
N ALA A 131 -15.38 -16.21 -23.21
CA ALA A 131 -16.54 -16.12 -22.31
C ALA A 131 -17.78 -16.97 -22.73
N SER A 132 -17.63 -18.00 -23.57
CA SER A 132 -18.76 -18.83 -24.02
C SER A 132 -19.12 -19.98 -23.06
N SER A 133 -18.37 -20.21 -21.97
CA SER A 133 -18.59 -21.36 -21.08
C SER A 133 -19.09 -21.01 -19.67
N ALA A 134 -19.43 -19.75 -19.40
CA ALA A 134 -19.79 -19.29 -18.04
C ALA A 134 -21.30 -19.10 -17.78
N GLU A 135 -22.18 -19.20 -18.80
CA GLU A 135 -23.63 -18.99 -18.63
C GLU A 135 -24.46 -20.28 -18.48
N THR A 136 -23.87 -21.47 -18.61
CA THR A 136 -24.63 -22.75 -18.53
C THR A 136 -24.58 -23.44 -17.15
N ALA A 137 -24.12 -22.75 -16.10
CA ALA A 137 -24.01 -23.33 -14.75
C ALA A 137 -25.07 -22.83 -13.75
N SER A 138 -26.21 -22.31 -14.23
CA SER A 138 -27.33 -21.95 -13.35
C SER A 138 -28.71 -22.20 -13.96
N THR A 139 -29.10 -23.47 -14.15
CA THR A 139 -30.52 -23.84 -14.04
C THR A 139 -30.66 -25.23 -13.42
N LYS A 140 -31.52 -25.31 -12.39
CA LYS A 140 -31.76 -26.46 -11.52
C LYS A 140 -32.47 -27.63 -12.21
N ASP A 141 -32.14 -28.84 -11.73
CA ASP A 141 -32.96 -30.05 -11.53
C ASP A 141 -34.13 -30.37 -12.47
N LYS A 142 -34.06 -31.55 -13.10
CA LYS A 142 -35.08 -32.63 -13.05
C LYS A 142 -34.59 -33.91 -13.72
N ILE A 143 -34.56 -35.01 -12.96
CA ILE A 143 -34.45 -36.40 -13.45
C ILE A 143 -35.83 -36.82 -14.00
N PRO A 144 -35.90 -37.63 -15.08
CA PRO A 144 -36.25 -39.05 -14.89
C PRO A 144 -35.39 -40.04 -15.70
N ARG A 145 -35.36 -41.25 -15.14
CA ARG A 145 -34.63 -42.48 -15.51
C ARG A 145 -35.13 -43.13 -16.81
N LEU A 146 -34.23 -43.80 -17.56
CA LEU A 146 -34.23 -45.23 -17.94
C LEU A 146 -33.50 -45.47 -19.28
N ALA A 147 -32.42 -46.27 -19.27
CA ALA A 147 -32.23 -47.48 -20.08
C ALA A 147 -30.76 -47.95 -20.01
N LEU A 148 -30.58 -49.24 -19.69
CA LEU A 148 -29.30 -49.94 -19.53
C LEU A 148 -28.70 -50.34 -20.88
N SER A 149 -27.37 -50.25 -21.02
CA SER A 149 -26.52 -51.40 -21.41
C SER A 149 -25.04 -51.09 -21.13
N PRO A 150 -24.25 -52.07 -20.65
CA PRO A 150 -22.83 -51.88 -20.32
C PRO A 150 -21.97 -52.24 -21.54
N ASP A 151 -21.00 -51.41 -21.88
CA ASP A 151 -19.81 -51.90 -22.57
C ASP A 151 -18.59 -51.10 -22.13
N VAL A 152 -17.74 -51.80 -21.39
CA VAL A 152 -16.46 -51.33 -20.89
C VAL A 152 -15.50 -51.30 -22.07
N LYS A 153 -15.23 -50.09 -22.57
CA LYS A 153 -13.98 -49.80 -23.28
C LYS A 153 -13.24 -48.73 -22.49
N GLU A 154 -12.11 -49.15 -21.92
CA GLU A 154 -11.08 -48.30 -21.37
C GLU A 154 -10.79 -47.16 -22.35
N LYS A 155 -11.27 -45.96 -22.02
CA LYS A 155 -10.88 -44.74 -22.70
C LYS A 155 -9.76 -44.13 -21.86
N THR A 156 -8.54 -44.35 -22.34
CA THR A 156 -7.35 -43.58 -22.01
C THR A 156 -7.72 -42.11 -21.82
N LEU A 157 -7.30 -41.52 -20.69
CA LEU A 157 -7.44 -40.09 -20.44
C LEU A 157 -6.62 -39.32 -21.50
N SER A 158 -7.29 -38.82 -22.53
CA SER A 158 -6.80 -37.67 -23.29
C SER A 158 -7.35 -36.38 -22.64
N PRO A 159 -6.51 -35.37 -22.37
CA PRO A 159 -6.96 -34.08 -21.90
C PRO A 159 -7.45 -33.26 -23.09
N ASP A 160 -8.62 -33.60 -23.62
CA ASP A 160 -9.32 -32.76 -24.62
C ASP A 160 -10.33 -31.87 -23.90
N GLU A 161 -9.84 -30.81 -23.26
CA GLU A 161 -10.61 -29.58 -23.00
C GLU A 161 -9.77 -28.38 -23.44
N ASP A 162 -9.42 -28.36 -24.73
CA ASP A 162 -8.83 -27.19 -25.39
C ASP A 162 -9.89 -26.09 -25.49
N GLY A 163 -9.98 -25.27 -24.45
CA GLY A 163 -10.48 -23.91 -24.61
C GLY A 163 -9.62 -23.21 -25.64
N VAL A 164 -10.25 -22.63 -26.68
CA VAL A 164 -9.55 -21.84 -27.70
C VAL A 164 -8.72 -20.77 -27.00
N ASN A 165 -7.40 -20.95 -26.99
CA ASN A 165 -6.47 -19.98 -26.41
C ASN A 165 -6.49 -18.72 -27.28
N VAL A 166 -7.07 -17.64 -26.76
CA VAL A 166 -7.09 -16.34 -27.45
C VAL A 166 -5.70 -15.71 -27.34
N GLU A 167 -5.15 -15.24 -28.46
CA GLU A 167 -3.90 -14.47 -28.46
C GLU A 167 -4.06 -13.19 -27.62
N ARG A 168 -3.02 -12.85 -26.84
CA ARG A 168 -3.06 -11.69 -25.93
C ARG A 168 -2.32 -10.52 -26.55
N GLU A 169 -3.02 -9.42 -26.79
CA GLU A 169 -2.39 -8.16 -27.16
C GLU A 169 -1.76 -7.49 -25.92
N LEU A 170 -0.44 -7.65 -25.75
CA LEU A 170 0.27 -7.19 -24.55
C LEU A 170 0.76 -5.75 -24.64
N PHE A 171 0.99 -5.23 -25.85
CA PHE A 171 1.66 -3.95 -26.06
C PHE A 171 0.88 -2.79 -25.44
N LEU A 172 -0.41 -2.66 -25.76
CA LEU A 172 -1.25 -1.57 -25.27
C LEU A 172 -1.43 -1.63 -23.75
N PRO A 173 -1.84 -2.76 -23.13
CA PRO A 173 -1.97 -2.83 -21.68
C PRO A 173 -0.68 -2.49 -20.95
N LEU A 174 0.47 -2.97 -21.45
CA LEU A 174 1.77 -2.69 -20.85
C LEU A 174 2.16 -1.21 -21.01
N ALA A 175 1.93 -0.61 -22.18
CA ALA A 175 2.22 0.80 -22.45
C ALA A 175 1.38 1.71 -21.54
N VAL A 176 0.10 1.39 -21.33
CA VAL A 176 -0.77 2.15 -20.41
C VAL A 176 -0.28 2.04 -18.97
N VAL A 177 0.03 0.82 -18.50
CA VAL A 177 0.51 0.61 -17.13
C VAL A 177 1.86 1.32 -16.92
N ALA A 178 2.81 1.16 -17.84
CA ALA A 178 4.09 1.84 -17.77
C ALA A 178 3.92 3.36 -17.80
N GLY A 179 3.10 3.90 -18.71
CA GLY A 179 2.82 5.32 -18.83
C GLY A 179 2.24 5.92 -17.54
N VAL A 180 1.27 5.24 -16.91
CA VAL A 180 0.68 5.69 -15.64
C VAL A 180 1.66 5.57 -14.47
N GLN A 181 2.55 4.57 -14.48
CA GLN A 181 3.63 4.47 -13.48
C GLN A 181 4.64 5.62 -13.61
N PHE A 182 5.09 5.94 -14.82
CA PHE A 182 5.96 7.10 -15.05
C PHE A 182 5.26 8.43 -14.74
N LEU A 183 3.94 8.52 -14.90
CA LEU A 183 3.17 9.70 -14.52
C LEU A 183 3.30 10.02 -13.02
N GLY A 184 3.53 9.01 -12.17
CA GLY A 184 3.81 9.18 -10.73
C GLY A 184 5.08 9.99 -10.42
N LEU A 185 6.01 10.11 -11.37
CA LEU A 185 7.20 10.95 -11.22
C LEU A 185 6.86 12.45 -11.24
N LEU A 186 5.74 12.85 -11.86
CA LEU A 186 5.32 14.25 -11.92
C LEU A 186 4.98 14.82 -10.54
N PRO A 187 4.05 14.23 -9.74
CA PRO A 187 3.79 14.74 -8.39
C PRO A 187 5.04 14.68 -7.51
N LEU A 188 5.88 13.66 -7.65
CA LEU A 188 7.15 13.58 -6.92
C LEU A 188 8.06 14.76 -7.28
N TYR A 189 8.22 15.08 -8.56
CA TYR A 189 9.04 16.22 -8.98
C TYR A 189 8.44 17.57 -8.54
N ILE A 190 7.14 17.75 -8.74
CA ILE A 190 6.44 19.02 -8.46
C ILE A 190 6.49 19.34 -6.96
N PHE A 191 6.15 18.38 -6.09
CA PHE A 191 6.12 18.64 -4.65
C PHE A 191 7.51 18.84 -4.03
N ASN A 192 8.57 18.34 -4.67
CA ASN A 192 9.94 18.48 -4.17
C ASN A 192 10.70 19.70 -4.69
N ASN A 193 10.28 20.28 -5.82
CA ASN A 193 10.95 21.44 -6.43
C ASN A 193 10.17 22.76 -6.32
N THR A 194 8.95 22.74 -5.77
CA THR A 194 8.14 23.95 -5.61
C THR A 194 8.46 24.68 -4.31
N SER A 195 8.42 26.02 -4.33
CA SER A 195 8.48 26.86 -3.13
C SER A 195 7.39 26.54 -2.08
N GLN A 196 7.74 26.66 -0.80
CA GLN A 196 6.86 26.30 0.33
C GLN A 196 5.54 27.07 0.38
N THR A 197 5.50 28.29 -0.17
CA THR A 197 4.29 29.14 -0.19
C THR A 197 3.25 28.63 -1.19
N LEU A 198 3.70 28.04 -2.30
CA LEU A 198 2.83 27.54 -3.36
C LEU A 198 2.38 26.09 -3.15
N LEU A 199 3.05 25.33 -2.26
CA LEU A 199 2.75 23.91 -2.02
C LEU A 199 1.27 23.62 -1.72
N PRO A 200 0.57 24.36 -0.83
CA PRO A 200 -0.83 24.07 -0.55
C PRO A 200 -1.73 24.28 -1.76
N PHE A 201 -1.49 25.34 -2.53
CA PHE A 201 -2.24 25.63 -3.75
C PHE A 201 -2.03 24.54 -4.80
N ILE A 202 -0.78 24.17 -5.07
CA ILE A 202 -0.46 23.10 -6.03
C ILE A 202 -1.03 21.76 -5.57
N PHE A 203 -1.01 21.47 -4.27
CA PHE A 203 -1.62 20.25 -3.74
C PHE A 203 -3.12 20.20 -4.00
N VAL A 204 -3.84 21.30 -3.78
CA VAL A 204 -5.29 21.38 -4.10
C VAL A 204 -5.52 21.19 -5.60
N VAL A 205 -4.76 21.88 -6.45
CA VAL A 205 -4.85 21.73 -7.92
C VAL A 205 -4.59 20.28 -8.32
N PHE A 206 -3.56 19.64 -7.76
CA PHE A 206 -3.22 18.25 -8.03
C PHE A 206 -4.28 17.27 -7.51
N ALA A 207 -4.87 17.53 -6.34
CA ALA A 207 -5.93 16.69 -5.77
C ALA A 207 -7.20 16.76 -6.63
N VAL A 208 -7.59 17.96 -7.08
CA VAL A 208 -8.70 18.16 -8.01
C VAL A 208 -8.39 17.51 -9.36
N PHE A 209 -7.18 17.68 -9.88
CA PHE A 209 -6.76 17.02 -11.11
C PHE A 209 -6.82 15.49 -10.99
N SER A 210 -6.30 14.94 -9.89
CA SER A 210 -6.31 13.49 -9.60
C SER A 210 -7.73 12.92 -9.49
N LEU A 211 -8.70 13.71 -9.02
CA LEU A 211 -10.12 13.33 -8.97
C LEU A 211 -10.70 13.11 -10.38
N PHE A 212 -10.36 13.97 -11.33
CA PHE A 212 -10.89 13.91 -12.70
C PHE A 212 -10.05 13.04 -13.65
N LEU A 213 -8.77 12.83 -13.34
CA LEU A 213 -7.81 12.15 -14.21
C LEU A 213 -8.26 10.72 -14.63
N PRO A 214 -8.77 9.84 -13.75
CA PRO A 214 -9.24 8.51 -14.16
C PRO A 214 -10.36 8.56 -15.20
N PHE A 215 -11.28 9.52 -15.06
CA PHE A 215 -12.38 9.72 -16.00
C PHE A 215 -11.88 10.24 -17.34
N MET A 216 -10.92 11.18 -17.34
CA MET A 216 -10.29 11.68 -18.55
C MET A 216 -9.55 10.56 -19.30
N ILE A 217 -8.71 9.79 -18.59
CA ILE A 217 -7.99 8.64 -19.17
C ILE A 217 -8.98 7.63 -19.75
N SER A 218 -10.03 7.29 -19.00
CA SER A 218 -11.05 6.35 -19.46
C SER A 218 -11.75 6.84 -20.74
N THR A 219 -12.17 8.10 -20.77
CA THR A 219 -12.88 8.67 -21.92
C THR A 219 -12.00 8.78 -23.17
N ILE A 220 -10.76 9.25 -23.01
CA ILE A 220 -9.80 9.37 -24.12
C ILE A 220 -9.49 7.98 -24.70
N LEU A 221 -9.19 7.02 -23.83
CA LEU A 221 -8.76 5.69 -24.27
C LEU A 221 -9.93 4.89 -24.88
N THR A 222 -11.16 5.05 -24.37
CA THR A 222 -12.36 4.48 -25.02
C THR A 222 -12.66 5.14 -26.36
N HIS A 223 -12.52 6.47 -26.49
CA HIS A 223 -12.87 7.19 -27.72
C HIS A 223 -11.86 6.98 -28.85
N TYR A 224 -10.57 6.96 -28.56
CA TYR A 224 -9.52 6.90 -29.59
C TYR A 224 -9.02 5.49 -29.88
N VAL A 225 -9.12 4.55 -28.93
CA VAL A 225 -8.41 3.25 -29.00
C VAL A 225 -9.36 2.05 -28.90
N SER A 226 -10.65 2.24 -28.61
CA SER A 226 -11.68 1.17 -28.56
C SER A 226 -11.27 -0.07 -27.75
N LEU A 227 -11.13 0.09 -26.43
CA LEU A 227 -10.66 -0.97 -25.54
C LEU A 227 -11.65 -2.13 -25.36
N THR A 228 -11.20 -3.34 -25.72
CA THR A 228 -11.89 -4.61 -25.45
C THR A 228 -11.88 -4.97 -23.95
N ILE A 229 -12.73 -5.92 -23.55
CA ILE A 229 -12.74 -6.51 -22.20
C ILE A 229 -11.38 -7.12 -21.83
N GLN A 230 -10.70 -7.76 -22.78
CA GLN A 230 -9.38 -8.37 -22.57
C GLN A 230 -8.33 -7.32 -22.19
N HIS A 231 -8.34 -6.16 -22.85
CA HIS A 231 -7.46 -5.03 -22.55
C HIS A 231 -7.62 -4.54 -21.10
N TYR A 232 -8.85 -4.34 -20.62
CA TYR A 232 -9.10 -3.94 -19.23
C TYR A 232 -8.62 -5.00 -18.21
N GLN A 233 -8.82 -6.29 -18.52
CA GLN A 233 -8.36 -7.38 -17.64
C GLN A 233 -6.83 -7.43 -17.57
N LEU A 234 -6.14 -7.26 -18.70
CA LEU A 234 -4.67 -7.24 -18.76
C LEU A 234 -4.08 -6.01 -18.07
N ILE A 235 -4.63 -4.80 -18.28
CA ILE A 235 -4.20 -3.58 -17.60
C ILE A 235 -4.31 -3.76 -16.09
N LYS A 236 -5.46 -4.26 -15.61
CA LYS A 236 -5.66 -4.50 -14.19
C LYS A 236 -4.74 -5.60 -13.66
N SER A 237 -4.55 -6.69 -14.41
CA SER A 237 -3.63 -7.78 -14.04
C SER A 237 -2.21 -7.26 -13.82
N PHE A 238 -1.65 -6.53 -14.79
CA PHE A 238 -0.31 -5.97 -14.68
C PHE A 238 -0.18 -4.92 -13.57
N SER A 239 -1.19 -4.06 -13.39
CA SER A 239 -1.21 -3.09 -12.29
C SER A 239 -1.16 -3.78 -10.93
N LEU A 240 -1.96 -4.83 -10.72
CA LEU A 240 -2.02 -5.55 -9.45
C LEU A 240 -0.77 -6.39 -9.21
N LEU A 241 -0.21 -7.00 -10.26
CA LEU A 241 1.04 -7.75 -10.17
C LEU A 241 2.19 -6.84 -9.72
N LEU A 242 2.30 -5.66 -10.34
CA LEU A 242 3.33 -4.69 -10.01
C LEU A 242 3.15 -4.13 -8.59
N LEU A 243 1.91 -3.83 -8.19
CA LEU A 243 1.59 -3.44 -6.82
C LEU A 243 1.98 -4.53 -5.80
N GLY A 244 1.62 -5.78 -6.07
CA GLY A 244 1.96 -6.93 -5.20
C GLY A 244 3.47 -7.12 -5.08
N LEU A 245 4.21 -6.98 -6.18
CA LEU A 245 5.68 -7.04 -6.21
C LEU A 245 6.29 -5.93 -5.34
N PHE A 246 5.88 -4.67 -5.56
CA PHE A 246 6.39 -3.53 -4.80
C PHE A 246 6.07 -3.64 -3.31
N LEU A 247 4.84 -4.02 -2.95
CA LEU A 247 4.45 -4.19 -1.55
C LEU A 247 5.20 -5.34 -0.86
N SER A 248 5.44 -6.45 -1.57
CA SER A 248 6.21 -7.57 -1.01
C SER A 248 7.67 -7.21 -0.77
N SER A 249 8.30 -6.48 -1.71
CA SER A 249 9.66 -5.97 -1.54
C SER A 249 9.73 -4.86 -0.49
N LEU A 250 8.75 -3.95 -0.45
CA LEU A 250 8.69 -2.90 0.54
C LEU A 250 8.44 -3.45 1.94
N ALA A 251 7.69 -4.55 2.07
CA ALA A 251 7.42 -5.17 3.35
C ALA A 251 8.68 -5.65 4.06
N THR A 252 9.79 -5.94 3.35
CA THR A 252 11.08 -6.32 3.95
C THR A 252 11.95 -5.12 4.35
N LEU A 253 11.68 -3.93 3.79
CA LEU A 253 12.41 -2.69 4.07
C LEU A 253 11.68 -1.80 5.08
N ASN A 254 10.37 -1.63 4.89
CA ASN A 254 9.48 -0.85 5.72
C ASN A 254 8.09 -1.50 5.79
N PHE A 255 7.93 -2.37 6.80
CA PHE A 255 6.73 -3.17 7.02
C PHE A 255 5.50 -2.27 7.20
N SER A 256 5.63 -1.25 8.04
CA SER A 256 4.51 -0.38 8.39
C SER A 256 3.99 0.37 7.16
N LEU A 257 4.88 0.89 6.32
CA LEU A 257 4.49 1.56 5.08
C LEU A 257 3.82 0.57 4.10
N ALA A 258 4.41 -0.62 3.90
CA ALA A 258 3.82 -1.65 3.04
C ALA A 258 2.45 -2.12 3.54
N PHE A 259 2.29 -2.27 4.86
CA PHE A 259 1.04 -2.69 5.48
C PHE A 259 -0.07 -1.64 5.28
N PHE A 260 0.19 -0.37 5.56
CA PHE A 260 -0.81 0.69 5.38
C PHE A 260 -1.18 0.89 3.91
N VAL A 261 -0.20 0.94 3.00
CA VAL A 261 -0.46 1.08 1.56
C VAL A 261 -1.19 -0.16 1.03
N GLY A 262 -0.80 -1.35 1.47
CA GLY A 262 -1.49 -2.61 1.14
C GLY A 262 -2.94 -2.64 1.62
N LEU A 263 -3.20 -2.17 2.84
CA LEU A 263 -4.55 -2.08 3.41
C LEU A 263 -5.42 -1.10 2.63
N PHE A 264 -4.88 0.08 2.31
CA PHE A 264 -5.59 1.09 1.51
C PHE A 264 -5.80 0.66 0.05
N SER A 265 -4.87 -0.09 -0.53
CA SER A 265 -5.00 -0.60 -1.89
C SER A 265 -5.83 -1.89 -2.00
N ALA A 266 -6.16 -2.57 -0.89
CA ALA A 266 -6.88 -3.84 -0.89
C ALA A 266 -8.21 -3.82 -1.68
N PRO A 267 -9.05 -2.77 -1.63
CA PRO A 267 -10.26 -2.71 -2.43
C PRO A 267 -10.02 -2.76 -3.95
N LEU A 268 -8.86 -2.29 -4.43
CA LEU A 268 -8.51 -2.26 -5.86
C LEU A 268 -8.50 -3.65 -6.49
N ALA A 269 -8.20 -4.69 -5.70
CA ALA A 269 -8.24 -6.08 -6.17
C ALA A 269 -9.64 -6.48 -6.65
N PHE A 270 -10.69 -5.95 -6.05
CA PHE A 270 -12.07 -6.38 -6.28
C PHE A 270 -12.85 -5.49 -7.27
N VAL A 271 -12.28 -4.37 -7.72
CA VAL A 271 -12.93 -3.42 -8.62
C VAL A 271 -13.23 -4.04 -9.98
N ARG A 272 -14.45 -3.87 -10.50
CA ARG A 272 -14.86 -4.36 -11.83
C ARG A 272 -15.73 -3.32 -12.53
N PRO A 273 -15.77 -3.29 -13.87
CA PRO A 273 -16.74 -2.48 -14.61
C PRO A 273 -18.17 -2.91 -14.25
N LEU A 274 -19.02 -1.96 -13.86
CA LEU A 274 -20.41 -2.19 -13.44
C LEU A 274 -21.39 -1.36 -14.29
N PRO A 275 -21.54 -1.64 -15.60
CA PRO A 275 -22.38 -0.82 -16.48
C PRO A 275 -23.88 -0.86 -16.11
N HIS A 276 -24.36 -2.00 -15.61
CA HIS A 276 -25.77 -2.21 -15.26
C HIS A 276 -26.18 -1.62 -13.89
N TYR A 277 -25.21 -1.24 -13.05
CA TYR A 277 -25.45 -0.77 -11.68
C TYR A 277 -24.76 0.58 -11.40
N PRO A 278 -25.22 1.69 -12.02
CA PRO A 278 -24.53 2.98 -11.95
C PRO A 278 -24.44 3.55 -10.54
N LYS A 279 -25.47 3.33 -9.69
CA LYS A 279 -25.46 3.79 -8.29
C LYS A 279 -24.39 3.08 -7.45
N VAL A 280 -24.21 1.77 -7.67
CA VAL A 280 -23.20 0.96 -6.97
C VAL A 280 -21.80 1.35 -7.45
N SER A 281 -21.65 1.56 -8.77
CA SER A 281 -20.40 2.07 -9.35
C SER A 281 -20.01 3.42 -8.77
N LEU A 282 -20.96 4.35 -8.62
CA LEU A 282 -20.71 5.66 -8.00
C LEU A 282 -20.31 5.54 -6.53
N LEU A 283 -20.99 4.69 -5.75
CA LEU A 283 -20.63 4.45 -4.36
C LEU A 283 -19.22 3.85 -4.22
N LEU A 284 -18.88 2.89 -5.08
CA LEU A 284 -17.54 2.29 -5.11
C LEU A 284 -16.49 3.33 -5.57
N ALA A 285 -16.80 4.17 -6.54
CA ALA A 285 -15.92 5.25 -6.95
C ALA A 285 -15.68 6.23 -5.80
N ALA A 286 -16.73 6.61 -5.06
CA ALA A 286 -16.61 7.49 -3.90
C ALA A 286 -15.75 6.87 -2.79
N SER A 287 -15.92 5.58 -2.50
CA SER A 287 -15.11 4.89 -1.49
C SER A 287 -13.64 4.75 -1.92
N LEU A 288 -13.38 4.48 -3.21
CA LEU A 288 -12.02 4.47 -3.74
C LEU A 288 -11.38 5.86 -3.72
N HIS A 289 -12.13 6.92 -4.02
CA HIS A 289 -11.63 8.29 -3.87
C HIS A 289 -11.27 8.62 -2.43
N LEU A 290 -12.01 8.13 -1.44
CA LEU A 290 -11.68 8.36 -0.03
C LEU A 290 -10.30 7.78 0.33
N ILE A 291 -9.92 6.69 -0.35
CA ILE A 291 -8.66 5.97 -0.16
C ILE A 291 -7.57 6.44 -1.17
N ALA A 292 -7.81 7.52 -1.92
CA ALA A 292 -6.78 8.07 -2.79
C ALA A 292 -5.63 8.66 -1.94
N PRO A 293 -4.38 8.64 -2.44
CA PRO A 293 -3.26 9.22 -1.69
C PRO A 293 -3.46 10.71 -1.32
N PRO A 294 -3.94 11.59 -2.23
CA PRO A 294 -4.20 13.00 -1.88
C PRO A 294 -5.28 13.16 -0.81
N THR A 295 -6.34 12.34 -0.84
CA THR A 295 -7.40 12.42 0.17
C THR A 295 -6.93 11.92 1.52
N ILE A 296 -6.12 10.85 1.57
CA ILE A 296 -5.54 10.37 2.83
C ILE A 296 -4.56 11.38 3.43
N VAL A 297 -3.76 12.05 2.59
CA VAL A 297 -2.91 13.16 3.05
C VAL A 297 -3.79 14.29 3.60
N ALA A 298 -4.83 14.73 2.89
CA ALA A 298 -5.73 15.77 3.36
C ALA A 298 -6.47 15.38 4.66
N LEU A 299 -7.02 14.18 4.74
CA LEU A 299 -7.73 13.68 5.93
C LEU A 299 -6.80 13.54 7.13
N SER A 300 -5.56 13.09 6.92
CA SER A 300 -4.58 12.99 8.01
C SER A 300 -4.15 14.38 8.50
N THR A 301 -3.96 15.36 7.61
CA THR A 301 -3.68 16.76 8.02
C THR A 301 -4.83 17.32 8.87
N TRP A 302 -6.07 17.10 8.44
CA TRP A 302 -7.27 17.56 9.14
C TRP A 302 -7.46 16.88 10.50
N PHE A 303 -7.32 15.55 10.57
CA PHE A 303 -7.52 14.79 11.80
C PHE A 303 -6.49 15.13 12.88
N TRP A 304 -5.23 15.38 12.48
CA TRP A 304 -4.15 15.70 13.42
C TRP A 304 -3.98 17.21 13.66
N GLY A 305 -4.74 18.07 12.95
CA GLY A 305 -4.66 19.52 13.07
C GLY A 305 -3.36 20.12 12.51
N PHE A 306 -2.73 19.45 11.54
CA PHE A 306 -1.52 19.93 10.88
C PHE A 306 -1.86 20.69 9.59
N GLU A 307 -1.00 21.63 9.21
CA GLU A 307 -1.10 22.28 7.91
C GLU A 307 -0.54 21.36 6.80
N ILE A 308 -1.23 21.30 5.66
CA ILE A 308 -0.76 20.57 4.46
C ILE A 308 0.64 21.05 4.04
N ARG A 309 0.91 22.35 4.22
CA ARG A 309 2.21 22.96 3.95
C ARG A 309 3.33 22.27 4.71
N ASP A 310 3.15 22.06 6.01
CA ASP A 310 4.18 21.50 6.88
C ASP A 310 4.46 20.04 6.53
N ILE A 311 3.41 19.26 6.28
CA ILE A 311 3.56 17.84 5.91
C ILE A 311 4.26 17.70 4.55
N LEU A 312 3.88 18.50 3.54
CA LEU A 312 4.53 18.44 2.23
C LEU A 312 5.97 18.94 2.27
N LYS A 313 6.25 19.98 3.07
CA LYS A 313 7.60 20.49 3.30
C LYS A 313 8.48 19.44 3.96
N GLU A 314 8.00 18.81 5.04
CA GLU A 314 8.74 17.75 5.73
C GLU A 314 8.92 16.51 4.84
N ALA A 315 7.92 16.17 4.03
CA ALA A 315 8.06 15.09 3.06
C ALA A 315 9.15 15.40 2.01
N ALA A 316 9.21 16.64 1.52
CA ALA A 316 10.21 17.07 0.55
C ALA A 316 11.61 17.16 1.16
N PHE A 317 11.71 17.65 2.39
CA PHE A 317 12.95 17.62 3.16
C PHE A 317 13.42 16.18 3.40
N GLY A 318 12.50 15.30 3.80
CA GLY A 318 12.75 13.89 4.03
C GLY A 318 13.25 13.15 2.79
N TRP A 319 12.70 13.45 1.61
CA TRP A 319 13.17 12.93 0.34
C TRP A 319 14.58 13.44 -0.01
N ASN A 320 14.79 14.76 0.03
CA ASN A 320 16.04 15.38 -0.43
C ASN A 320 17.22 15.21 0.54
N VAL A 321 16.96 15.11 1.84
CA VAL A 321 17.99 15.11 2.88
C VAL A 321 18.12 13.77 3.56
N TRP A 322 17.00 13.14 3.95
CA TRP A 322 16.99 11.89 4.72
C TRP A 322 16.84 10.64 3.85
N TRP A 323 16.75 10.78 2.53
CA TRP A 323 16.56 9.67 1.59
C TRP A 323 15.34 8.79 1.93
N MET A 324 14.25 9.43 2.36
CA MET A 324 13.02 8.72 2.74
C MET A 324 12.25 8.23 1.52
N ASN A 325 12.02 6.92 1.43
CA ASN A 325 11.27 6.30 0.32
C ASN A 325 9.75 6.55 0.36
N THR A 326 9.23 7.21 1.39
CA THR A 326 7.78 7.38 1.64
C THR A 326 7.08 8.08 0.47
N GLN A 327 7.65 9.17 -0.04
CA GLN A 327 7.07 9.88 -1.19
C GLN A 327 7.08 9.03 -2.46
N VAL A 328 8.13 8.25 -2.71
CA VAL A 328 8.22 7.34 -3.86
C VAL A 328 7.11 6.31 -3.80
N VAL A 329 6.87 5.70 -2.63
CA VAL A 329 5.80 4.71 -2.48
C VAL A 329 4.42 5.35 -2.67
N VAL A 330 4.18 6.53 -2.10
CA VAL A 330 2.90 7.23 -2.22
C VAL A 330 2.60 7.61 -3.67
N TRP A 331 3.57 8.22 -4.37
CA TRP A 331 3.35 8.81 -5.69
C TRP A 331 3.67 7.89 -6.87
N CYS A 332 4.62 6.97 -6.72
CA CYS A 332 5.07 6.08 -7.79
C CYS A 332 4.60 4.63 -7.61
N VAL A 333 3.94 4.27 -6.50
CA VAL A 333 3.39 2.91 -6.31
C VAL A 333 1.88 2.97 -6.05
N TRP A 334 1.47 3.71 -5.04
CA TRP A 334 0.08 3.74 -4.61
C TRP A 334 -0.83 4.58 -5.52
N TRP A 335 -0.42 5.81 -5.84
CA TRP A 335 -1.20 6.69 -6.73
C TRP A 335 -1.44 6.09 -8.13
N PRO A 336 -0.44 5.52 -8.83
CA PRO A 336 -0.65 4.89 -10.14
C PRO A 336 -1.58 3.67 -10.06
N ALA A 337 -1.43 2.83 -9.04
CA ALA A 337 -2.31 1.67 -8.83
C ALA A 337 -3.76 2.10 -8.57
N TRP A 338 -3.95 3.17 -7.79
CA TRP A 338 -5.26 3.77 -7.56
C TRP A 338 -5.88 4.30 -8.86
N LEU A 339 -5.12 5.04 -9.67
CA LEU A 339 -5.57 5.54 -10.97
C LEU A 339 -6.03 4.41 -11.91
N LEU A 340 -5.25 3.33 -12.02
CA LEU A 340 -5.59 2.19 -12.89
C LEU A 340 -6.79 1.39 -12.37
N GLY A 341 -6.97 1.29 -11.05
CA GLY A 341 -8.17 0.73 -10.45
C GLY A 341 -9.42 1.58 -10.75
N MET A 342 -9.31 2.90 -10.64
CA MET A 342 -10.37 3.85 -10.95
C MET A 342 -10.72 3.88 -12.45
N PHE A 343 -9.71 3.81 -13.31
CA PHE A 343 -9.87 3.63 -14.75
C PHE A 343 -10.67 2.36 -15.07
N SER A 344 -10.36 1.25 -14.39
CA SER A 344 -11.07 -0.02 -14.57
C SER A 344 -12.53 0.03 -14.12
N LEU A 345 -12.87 0.88 -13.14
CA LEU A 345 -14.25 1.07 -12.68
C LEU A 345 -15.10 1.86 -13.69
N HIS A 346 -14.52 2.90 -14.28
CA HIS A 346 -15.19 3.78 -15.24
C HIS A 346 -15.19 3.24 -16.67
N GLY A 347 -14.42 2.18 -16.94
CA GLY A 347 -14.29 1.57 -18.25
C GLY A 347 -15.62 1.12 -18.85
N LYS A 348 -15.81 1.47 -20.12
CA LYS A 348 -16.91 0.99 -20.97
C LYS A 348 -16.29 0.12 -22.06
N PRO A 349 -16.23 -1.21 -21.88
CA PRO A 349 -15.64 -2.08 -22.88
C PRO A 349 -16.45 -2.04 -24.18
N SER A 350 -15.77 -2.02 -25.32
CA SER A 350 -16.42 -2.23 -26.63
C SER A 350 -16.95 -3.67 -26.70
N SER A 351 -18.11 -3.85 -27.32
CA SER A 351 -18.78 -5.15 -27.51
C SER A 351 -18.24 -5.94 -28.71
N GLU A 352 -17.20 -5.46 -29.37
CA GLU A 352 -16.58 -6.16 -30.49
C GLU A 352 -15.60 -7.21 -29.94
N LEU A 353 -15.96 -8.47 -30.14
CA LEU A 353 -15.10 -9.64 -30.01
C LEU A 353 -14.31 -9.84 -31.30
#